data_AF-A0A0R3S7I7-F1
#
_entry.id   AF-A0A0R3S7I7-F1
#
_cell.length_a   1.000
_cell.length_b   1.000
_cell.length_c   1.000
_cell.angle_alpha   90.00
_cell.angle_beta   90.00
_cell.angle_gamma   90.00
#
_symmetry.space_group_name_H-M   'P 1'
#
loop_
_entity.id
_entity.type
_entity.pdbx_description
1 polymer ?
#
loop_
_entity_poly.entity_id
_entity_poly.type
_entity_poly.pdbx_seq_one_letter_code
_entity_poly.pdbx_strand_id
1 'polypeptide(L)'
;MCSSATAWCLVPCHGPYCSSKLAVHAYCVVTRHELQPYGVNVIEIVPGWFKTGIQSLQRLRKSIDTVWYRASQEMRDEYGHDYNEKAKAYADNLQPLIVTEDTT
;
A
#
# COMPACT_ATOMS: atom_id res chain seq x y z
N MET A 1 4.97 15.09 -8.78
CA MET A 1 4.32 14.51 -7.58
C MET A 1 4.61 13.02 -7.48
N CYS A 2 4.47 12.40 -6.31
CA CYS A 2 4.82 10.99 -6.09
C CYS A 2 3.57 10.16 -5.77
N SER A 3 3.16 9.31 -6.71
CA SER A 3 2.09 8.33 -6.53
C SER A 3 2.67 7.00 -6.06
N SER A 4 2.25 5.86 -6.61
CA SER A 4 2.72 4.52 -6.24
C SER A 4 2.26 3.51 -7.30
N ALA A 5 3.03 2.43 -7.47
CA ALA A 5 2.62 1.28 -8.30
C ALA A 5 1.26 0.69 -7.86
N THR A 6 0.87 0.89 -6.60
CA THR A 6 -0.46 0.51 -6.08
C THR A 6 -1.64 1.20 -6.78
N ALA A 7 -1.42 2.32 -7.47
CA ALA A 7 -2.46 2.98 -8.26
C ALA A 7 -2.88 2.15 -9.49
N TRP A 8 -2.01 1.28 -9.97
CA TRP A 8 -2.25 0.42 -11.14
C TRP A 8 -2.47 -1.03 -10.76
N CYS A 9 -1.78 -1.49 -9.71
CA CYS A 9 -1.94 -2.83 -9.14
C CYS A 9 -2.50 -2.70 -7.73
N LEU A 10 -3.82 -2.75 -7.60
CA LEU A 10 -4.48 -2.66 -6.29
C LEU A 10 -4.05 -3.81 -5.40
N VAL A 11 -3.62 -3.47 -4.18
CA VAL A 11 -3.14 -4.46 -3.21
C VAL A 11 -4.22 -4.69 -2.14
N PRO A 12 -4.60 -5.95 -1.87
CA PRO A 12 -5.49 -6.29 -0.77
C PRO A 12 -4.98 -5.71 0.56
N CYS A 13 -5.91 -5.38 1.47
CA CYS A 13 -5.60 -4.77 2.77
C CYS A 13 -4.98 -3.37 2.72
N HIS A 14 -4.77 -2.77 1.54
CA HIS A 14 -4.20 -1.42 1.37
C HIS A 14 -5.21 -0.42 0.79
N GLY A 15 -6.52 -0.66 0.96
CA GLY A 15 -7.59 0.14 0.37
C GLY A 15 -7.41 1.65 0.52
N PRO A 16 -7.26 2.20 1.75
CA PRO A 16 -7.07 3.63 1.97
C PRO A 16 -5.78 4.19 1.34
N TYR A 17 -4.71 3.39 1.28
CA TYR A 17 -3.46 3.79 0.65
C TYR A 17 -3.60 3.82 -0.89
N CYS A 18 -4.18 2.77 -1.48
CA CYS A 18 -4.40 2.68 -2.92
C CYS A 18 -5.33 3.79 -3.42
N SER A 19 -6.41 4.07 -2.69
CA SER A 19 -7.34 5.15 -3.04
C SER A 19 -6.65 6.51 -3.01
N SER A 20 -5.86 6.78 -1.96
CA SER A 20 -5.10 8.03 -1.83
C SER A 20 -4.07 8.19 -2.96
N LYS A 21 -3.35 7.12 -3.32
CA LYS A 21 -2.34 7.16 -4.38
C LYS A 21 -2.93 7.25 -5.77
N LEU A 22 -4.10 6.64 -6.00
CA LEU A 22 -4.87 6.80 -7.24
C LEU A 22 -5.41 8.23 -7.38
N ALA A 23 -5.83 8.87 -6.28
CA ALA A 23 -6.26 10.27 -6.30
C ALA A 23 -5.10 11.21 -6.71
N VAL A 24 -3.88 10.97 -6.22
CA VAL A 24 -2.69 11.71 -6.66
C VAL A 24 -2.43 11.52 -8.15
N HIS A 25 -2.59 10.29 -8.67
CA HIS A 25 -2.46 10.02 -10.10
C HIS A 25 -3.48 10.82 -10.92
N ALA A 26 -4.76 10.75 -10.55
CA ALA A 26 -5.83 11.50 -11.21
C ALA A 26 -5.56 13.02 -11.21
N TYR A 27 -5.08 13.56 -10.08
CA TYR A 27 -4.71 14.97 -9.97
C TYR A 27 -3.54 15.34 -10.90
N CYS A 28 -2.51 14.48 -11.02
CA CYS A 28 -1.42 14.68 -11.97
C CYS A 28 -1.90 14.70 -13.43
N VAL A 29 -2.85 13.83 -13.78
CA VAL A 29 -3.40 13.76 -15.14
C VAL A 29 -4.14 15.04 -15.50
N VAL A 30 -5.04 15.49 -14.63
CA VAL A 30 -5.83 16.71 -14.86
C VAL A 30 -4.92 17.94 -14.98
N THR A 31 -4.04 18.15 -14.00
CA THR A 31 -3.14 19.31 -13.99
C THR A 31 -2.17 19.32 -15.16
N ARG A 32 -1.74 18.14 -15.66
CA ARG A 32 -0.91 18.06 -16.87
C ARG A 32 -1.61 18.65 -18.09
N HIS A 33 -2.90 18.35 -18.27
CA HIS A 33 -3.69 18.89 -19.37
C HIS A 33 -3.99 20.38 -19.19
N GLU A 34 -4.34 20.80 -17.98
CA GLU A 34 -4.65 22.21 -17.68
C GLU A 34 -3.44 23.13 -17.84
N LEU A 35 -2.24 22.64 -17.49
CA LEU A 35 -1.02 23.43 -17.49
C LEU A 35 -0.24 23.37 -18.82
N GLN A 36 -0.62 22.47 -19.74
CA GLN A 36 0.00 22.32 -21.04
C GLN A 36 0.04 23.64 -21.85
N PRO A 37 -1.04 24.45 -21.94
CA PRO A 37 -1.02 25.70 -22.72
C PRO A 37 -0.03 26.74 -22.18
N TYR A 38 0.36 26.61 -20.91
CA TYR A 38 1.30 27.51 -20.25
C TYR A 38 2.76 27.03 -20.35
N GLY A 39 3.02 25.94 -21.10
CA GLY A 39 4.37 25.38 -21.26
C GLY A 39 4.92 24.72 -19.99
N VAL A 40 4.07 24.41 -19.01
CA VAL A 40 4.48 23.81 -17.73
C VAL A 40 4.37 22.29 -17.82
N ASN A 41 5.49 21.60 -17.53
CA ASN A 41 5.56 20.14 -17.54
C ASN A 41 5.22 19.55 -16.18
N VAL A 42 4.21 18.67 -16.13
CA VAL A 42 3.83 17.93 -14.92
C VAL A 42 4.38 16.51 -14.97
N ILE A 43 5.33 16.21 -14.08
CA ILE A 43 5.97 14.90 -13.96
C ILE A 43 5.42 14.16 -12.72
N GLU A 44 4.97 12.93 -12.95
CA GLU A 44 4.55 12.00 -11.91
C GLU A 44 5.60 10.89 -11.80
N ILE A 45 6.03 10.61 -10.57
CA ILE A 45 6.92 9.50 -10.26
C ILE A 45 6.10 8.42 -9.58
N VAL A 46 6.17 7.19 -10.11
CA VAL A 46 5.40 6.04 -9.66
C VAL A 46 6.35 4.99 -9.07
N PRO A 47 6.70 5.09 -7.78
CA PRO A 47 7.60 4.13 -7.13
C PRO A 47 6.93 2.78 -6.87
N GLY A 48 7.73 1.72 -6.92
CA GLY A 48 7.40 0.38 -6.41
C GLY A 48 7.64 0.24 -4.89
N TRP A 49 7.91 -0.99 -4.44
CA TRP A 49 8.18 -1.29 -3.03
C TRP A 49 9.68 -1.21 -2.72
N PHE A 50 10.05 -0.29 -1.83
CA PHE A 50 11.42 -0.09 -1.39
C PHE A 50 11.58 -0.45 0.10
N LYS A 51 12.75 -1.02 0.43
CA LYS A 51 13.12 -1.37 1.81
C LYS A 51 13.29 -0.09 2.64
N THR A 52 12.24 0.30 3.34
CA THR A 52 12.22 1.46 4.23
C THR A 52 11.70 1.05 5.61
N GLY A 53 11.96 1.86 6.64
CA GLY A 53 11.47 1.61 8.00
C GLY A 53 9.94 1.54 8.12
N ILE A 54 9.20 2.06 7.12
CA ILE A 54 7.74 1.99 7.04
C ILE A 54 7.28 0.54 6.85
N GLN A 55 8.03 -0.25 6.06
CA GLN A 55 7.70 -1.64 5.74
C GLN A 55 8.29 -2.63 6.74
N SER A 56 8.55 -2.22 7.98
CA SER A 56 9.05 -3.12 9.02
C SER A 56 8.05 -4.25 9.28
N LEU A 57 8.51 -5.50 9.17
CA LEU A 57 7.69 -6.69 9.40
C LEU A 57 7.12 -6.71 10.82
N GLN A 58 7.90 -6.25 11.80
CA GLN A 58 7.46 -6.13 13.19
C GLN A 58 6.31 -5.12 13.34
N ARG A 59 6.38 -3.98 12.64
CA ARG A 59 5.31 -2.99 12.65
C ARG A 59 4.06 -3.54 11.96
N LEU A 60 4.22 -4.28 10.87
CA LEU A 60 3.12 -4.92 10.15
C LEU A 60 2.41 -5.96 11.02
N ARG A 61 3.15 -6.89 11.64
CA ARG A 61 2.61 -7.89 12.58
C ARG A 61 1.84 -7.25 13.73
N LYS A 62 2.42 -6.23 14.37
CA LYS A 62 1.75 -5.48 15.44
C LYS A 62 0.45 -4.82 14.95
N SER A 63 0.45 -4.30 13.73
CA SER A 63 -0.76 -3.71 13.14
C SER A 63 -1.84 -4.76 12.88
N ILE A 64 -1.47 -5.94 12.37
CA ILE A 64 -2.39 -7.07 12.15
C ILE A 64 -3.03 -7.47 13.49
N ASP A 65 -2.21 -7.68 14.53
CA ASP A 65 -2.72 -7.99 15.87
C ASP A 65 -3.67 -6.92 16.40
N THR A 66 -3.30 -5.65 16.24
CA THR A 66 -4.11 -4.52 16.70
C THR A 66 -5.49 -4.51 16.03
N VAL A 67 -5.55 -4.77 14.72
CA VAL A 67 -6.82 -4.83 13.98
C VAL A 67 -7.64 -6.05 14.42
N TRP A 68 -7.00 -7.21 14.56
CA TRP A 68 -7.66 -8.45 14.98
C TRP A 68 -8.32 -8.36 16.36
N TYR A 69 -7.61 -7.82 17.35
CA TYR A 69 -8.15 -7.69 18.71
C TYR A 69 -9.18 -6.56 18.84
N ARG A 70 -9.16 -5.59 17.93
CA ARG A 70 -10.20 -4.54 17.82
C ARG A 70 -11.46 -5.02 17.11
N ALA A 71 -11.39 -6.08 16.31
CA ALA A 71 -12.54 -6.63 15.60
C ALA A 71 -13.61 -7.16 16.57
N SER A 72 -14.87 -7.10 16.15
CA SER A 72 -15.98 -7.71 16.90
C SER A 72 -15.85 -9.22 16.96
N GLN A 73 -16.54 -9.86 17.91
CA GLN A 73 -16.57 -11.31 17.97
C GLN A 73 -17.16 -11.93 16.70
N GLU A 74 -18.26 -11.38 16.21
CA GLU A 74 -18.90 -11.79 14.93
C GLU A 74 -17.92 -11.82 13.76
N MET A 75 -17.10 -10.77 13.60
CA MET A 75 -16.08 -10.70 12.55
C MET A 75 -14.98 -11.76 12.74
N ARG A 76 -14.59 -12.04 13.99
CA ARG A 76 -13.59 -13.09 14.27
C ARG A 76 -14.15 -14.49 14.01
N ASP A 77 -15.44 -14.69 14.27
CA ASP A 77 -16.13 -15.95 14.02
C ASP A 77 -16.32 -16.16 12.51
N GLU A 78 -16.66 -15.11 11.75
CA GLU A 78 -16.80 -15.12 10.29
C GLU A 78 -15.48 -15.44 9.58
N TYR A 79 -14.39 -14.78 9.96
CA TYR A 79 -13.08 -14.97 9.33
C TYR A 79 -12.33 -16.22 9.85
N GLY A 80 -12.79 -16.79 10.97
CA GLY A 80 -12.14 -17.89 11.68
C GLY A 80 -11.02 -17.42 12.61
N HIS A 81 -10.93 -18.04 13.79
CA HIS A 81 -9.97 -17.63 14.83
C HIS A 81 -8.49 -17.82 14.45
N ASP A 82 -8.20 -18.56 13.39
CA ASP A 82 -6.86 -18.77 12.85
C ASP A 82 -6.44 -17.72 11.80
N TYR A 83 -7.33 -16.78 11.45
CA TYR A 83 -7.06 -15.76 10.42
C TYR A 83 -5.88 -14.86 10.75
N ASN A 84 -5.70 -14.45 12.02
CA ASN A 84 -4.59 -13.60 12.43
C ASN A 84 -3.23 -14.26 12.13
N GLU A 85 -3.09 -15.55 12.44
CA GLU A 85 -1.86 -16.30 12.19
C GLU A 85 -1.63 -16.50 10.68
N LYS A 86 -2.69 -16.77 9.90
CA LYS A 86 -2.61 -16.81 8.42
C LYS A 86 -2.16 -15.46 7.83
N ALA A 87 -2.70 -14.35 8.33
CA ALA A 87 -2.35 -13.01 7.87
C ALA A 87 -0.89 -12.65 8.16
N LYS A 88 -0.37 -13.03 9.34
CA LYS A 88 1.05 -12.87 9.69
C LYS A 88 1.94 -13.73 8.79
N ALA A 89 1.60 -15.00 8.60
CA ALA A 89 2.36 -15.90 7.73
C ALA A 89 2.40 -15.39 6.27
N TYR A 90 1.28 -14.88 5.77
CA TYR A 90 1.20 -14.25 4.45
C TYR A 90 2.14 -13.03 4.34
N ALA A 91 2.11 -12.14 5.33
CA ALA A 91 2.99 -10.98 5.37
C ALA A 91 4.48 -11.36 5.38
N ASP A 92 4.83 -12.36 6.17
CA ASP A 92 6.21 -12.87 6.29
C ASP A 92 6.72 -13.46 4.96
N ASN A 93 5.86 -14.18 4.23
CA ASN A 93 6.22 -14.82 2.98
C ASN A 93 6.29 -13.84 1.79
N LEU A 94 5.48 -12.78 1.80
CA LEU A 94 5.41 -11.83 0.67
C LEU A 94 6.44 -10.72 0.71
N GLN A 95 6.75 -10.21 1.91
CA GLN A 95 7.70 -9.11 2.04
C GLN A 95 9.03 -9.35 1.28
N PRO A 96 9.71 -10.51 1.37
CA PRO A 96 10.97 -10.72 0.65
C PRO A 96 10.80 -10.81 -0.87
N LEU A 97 9.59 -11.10 -1.38
CA LEU A 97 9.33 -11.24 -2.82
C LEU A 97 9.02 -9.91 -3.50
N ILE A 98 8.47 -8.95 -2.76
CA ILE A 98 7.97 -7.69 -3.33
C ILE A 98 8.89 -6.51 -3.07
N VAL A 99 9.70 -6.57 -2.00
CA VAL A 99 10.59 -5.48 -1.61
C VAL A 99 11.91 -5.64 -2.36
N THR A 100 12.24 -4.68 -3.22
CA THR A 100 13.55 -4.65 -3.85
C THR A 100 14.59 -4.29 -2.80
N GLU A 101 15.65 -5.10 -2.70
CA GLU A 101 16.86 -4.68 -2.00
C GLU A 101 17.56 -3.63 -2.85
N ASP A 102 17.93 -2.51 -2.24
CA ASP A 102 18.68 -1.45 -2.91
C ASP A 102 20.07 -2.03 -3.25
N THR A 103 20.29 -2.44 -4.51
CA THR A 103 21.55 -3.05 -4.99
C THR A 103 22.62 -2.00 -5.32
N THR A 104 22.64 -0.87 -4.62
CA THR A 104 23.69 0.17 -4.76
C THR A 104 24.76 0.04 -3.70
#